data_AF-A0AAD4BUM1-F1
#
_entry.id   AF-A0AAD4BUM1-F1
#
_cell.length_a   1.000
_cell.length_b   1.000
_cell.length_c   1.000
_cell.angle_alpha   90.00
_cell.angle_beta   90.00
_cell.angle_gamma   90.00
#
_symmetry.space_group_name_H-M   'P 1'
#
loop_
_entity.id
_entity.type
_entity.pdbx_description
1 polymer ?
#
loop_
_entity_poly.entity_id
_entity_poly.type
_entity_poly.pdbx_seq_one_letter_code
_entity_poly.pdbx_strand_id
1 'polypeptide(L)'
;MSVVQFNQVTFQWNLIVGDLFKVKDDYAVYGDMAQELITWLRGKTRVLALLREIQMATIGRTIAILRAVLTRWLSHYLAYRRLLEVRPALELLITKHEFTLLASGNRIACRKTETAIVTIKNATFWHAMAR
;
A
#
# COMPACT_ATOMS: atom_id res chain seq x y z
N MET A 1 -21.92 -23.50 -19.58
CA MET A 1 -20.60 -23.76 -20.18
C MET A 1 -20.07 -22.45 -20.76
N SER A 2 -19.41 -21.61 -19.95
CA SER A 2 -18.70 -20.37 -20.37
C SER A 2 -17.87 -19.81 -19.20
N VAL A 3 -16.95 -20.62 -18.66
CA VAL A 3 -15.96 -20.16 -17.65
C VAL A 3 -14.54 -20.12 -18.25
N VAL A 4 -14.36 -20.70 -19.45
CA VAL A 4 -13.03 -20.93 -20.05
C VAL A 4 -12.50 -19.71 -20.80
N GLN A 5 -13.36 -18.78 -21.24
CA GLN A 5 -12.97 -17.68 -22.14
C GLN A 5 -12.42 -16.44 -21.41
N PHE A 6 -12.69 -16.27 -20.10
CA PHE A 6 -12.17 -15.16 -19.30
C PHE A 6 -10.69 -15.33 -18.88
N ASN A 7 -10.20 -16.58 -18.80
CA ASN A 7 -8.83 -16.87 -18.35
C ASN A 7 -7.75 -16.56 -19.41
N GLN A 8 -8.09 -16.59 -20.71
CA GLN A 8 -7.11 -16.35 -21.77
C GLN A 8 -6.76 -14.86 -21.91
N VAL A 9 -7.76 -13.99 -21.82
CA VAL A 9 -7.58 -12.54 -21.91
C VAL A 9 -6.79 -12.03 -20.72
N THR A 10 -7.12 -12.49 -19.50
CA THR A 10 -6.36 -12.13 -18.29
C THR A 10 -4.92 -12.63 -18.35
N PHE A 11 -4.66 -13.84 -18.85
CA PHE A 11 -3.29 -14.35 -19.00
C PHE A 11 -2.43 -13.50 -19.95
N GLN A 12 -2.97 -13.07 -21.09
CA GLN A 12 -2.25 -12.23 -22.06
C GLN A 12 -1.98 -10.82 -21.53
N TRP A 13 -2.97 -10.19 -20.88
CA TRP A 13 -2.74 -8.93 -20.16
C TRP A 13 -1.68 -9.07 -19.08
N ASN A 14 -1.62 -10.23 -18.40
CA ASN A 14 -0.62 -10.46 -17.39
C ASN A 14 0.81 -10.52 -17.92
N LEU A 15 1.01 -11.06 -19.12
CA LEU A 15 2.30 -11.10 -19.78
C LEU A 15 2.73 -9.71 -20.27
N ILE A 16 1.84 -9.00 -20.95
CA ILE A 16 2.12 -7.67 -21.51
C ILE A 16 2.49 -6.68 -20.39
N VAL A 17 1.74 -6.71 -19.28
CA VAL A 17 1.99 -5.80 -18.16
C VAL A 17 3.19 -6.27 -17.32
N GLY A 18 3.40 -7.57 -17.19
CA GLY A 18 4.59 -8.13 -16.55
C GLY A 18 5.90 -7.71 -17.24
N ASP A 19 5.93 -7.70 -18.57
CA ASP A 19 7.09 -7.24 -19.33
C ASP A 19 7.25 -5.71 -19.28
N LEU A 20 6.15 -4.95 -19.21
CA LEU A 20 6.20 -3.49 -18.98
C LEU A 20 6.86 -3.13 -17.63
N PHE A 21 6.63 -3.94 -16.60
CA PHE A 21 7.21 -3.74 -15.27
C PHE A 21 8.65 -4.26 -15.15
N LYS A 22 9.03 -5.33 -15.86
CA LYS A 22 10.43 -5.80 -15.92
C LYS A 22 11.40 -4.76 -16.52
N VAL A 23 10.88 -3.84 -17.34
CA VAL A 23 11.68 -2.80 -18.01
C VAL A 23 12.07 -1.65 -17.07
N LYS A 24 11.59 -1.61 -15.81
CA LYS A 24 11.93 -0.56 -14.83
C LYS A 24 12.42 -1.15 -13.50
N ASP A 25 13.73 -1.22 -13.33
CA ASP A 25 14.43 -1.64 -12.09
C ASP A 25 13.94 -0.88 -10.84
N ASP A 26 13.59 0.40 -11.00
CA ASP A 26 13.02 1.24 -9.93
C ASP A 26 11.73 0.66 -9.31
N TYR A 27 10.94 -0.08 -10.10
CA TYR A 27 9.66 -0.61 -9.66
C TYR A 27 9.81 -1.72 -8.61
N ALA A 28 10.92 -2.46 -8.65
CA ALA A 28 11.21 -3.47 -7.64
C ALA A 28 11.43 -2.82 -6.26
N VAL A 29 12.25 -1.76 -6.20
CA VAL A 29 12.59 -1.08 -4.95
C VAL A 29 11.36 -0.41 -4.31
N TYR A 30 10.59 0.36 -5.08
CA TYR A 30 9.40 1.02 -4.54
C TYR A 30 8.24 0.05 -4.30
N GLY A 31 8.16 -1.03 -5.08
CA GLY A 31 7.19 -2.11 -4.90
C GLY A 31 7.37 -2.83 -3.56
N ASP A 32 8.61 -3.12 -3.17
CA ASP A 32 8.95 -3.71 -1.88
C ASP A 32 8.61 -2.76 -0.73
N MET A 33 8.96 -1.47 -0.83
CA MET A 33 8.59 -0.46 0.17
C MET A 33 7.07 -0.37 0.36
N ALA A 34 6.30 -0.40 -0.73
CA ALA A 34 4.84 -0.38 -0.68
C ALA A 34 4.30 -1.65 -0.01
N GLN A 35 4.90 -2.81 -0.28
CA GLN A 35 4.50 -4.08 0.31
C GLN A 35 4.80 -4.13 1.82
N GLU A 36 5.94 -3.60 2.25
CA GLU A 36 6.27 -3.45 3.66
C GLU A 36 5.29 -2.52 4.38
N LEU A 37 4.96 -1.37 3.77
CA LEU A 37 4.00 -0.42 4.31
C LEU A 37 2.61 -1.05 4.45
N ILE A 38 2.11 -1.73 3.41
CA ILE A 38 0.84 -2.47 3.45
C ILE A 38 0.88 -3.54 4.55
N THR A 39 2.00 -4.24 4.71
CA THR A 39 2.17 -5.25 5.75
C THR A 39 2.12 -4.63 7.14
N TRP A 40 2.78 -3.49 7.35
CA TRP A 40 2.73 -2.76 8.61
C TRP A 40 1.32 -2.26 8.94
N LEU A 41 0.62 -1.66 7.97
CA LEU A 41 -0.76 -1.19 8.12
C LEU A 41 -1.69 -2.32 8.57
N ARG A 42 -1.58 -3.49 7.93
CA ARG A 42 -2.41 -4.65 8.27
C ARG A 42 -1.99 -5.35 9.57
N GLY A 43 -0.76 -5.16 10.01
CA GLY A 43 -0.21 -5.79 11.21
C GLY A 43 -0.60 -5.13 12.53
N LYS A 44 -1.23 -3.95 12.50
CA LYS A 44 -1.60 -3.19 13.71
C LYS A 44 -3.06 -2.77 13.69
N THR A 45 -3.91 -3.50 14.42
CA THR A 45 -5.36 -3.21 14.54
C THR A 45 -5.62 -1.77 14.99
N ARG A 46 -4.81 -1.23 15.92
CA ARG A 46 -4.90 0.16 16.38
C ARG A 46 -4.67 1.17 15.26
N VAL A 47 -3.68 0.94 14.40
CA VAL A 47 -3.38 1.79 13.25
C VAL A 47 -4.56 1.79 12.28
N LEU A 48 -5.14 0.61 12.01
CA LEU A 48 -6.32 0.50 11.15
C LEU A 48 -7.55 1.21 11.74
N ALA A 49 -7.75 1.16 13.05
CA ALA A 49 -8.85 1.85 13.71
C ALA A 49 -8.73 3.38 13.56
N LEU A 50 -7.56 3.94 13.90
CA LEU A 50 -7.28 5.37 13.74
C LEU A 50 -7.39 5.81 12.28
N LEU A 51 -6.88 5.01 11.35
CA LEU A 51 -6.98 5.31 9.92
C LEU A 51 -8.43 5.31 9.44
N ARG A 52 -9.28 4.40 9.94
CA ARG A 52 -10.72 4.40 9.63
C ARG A 52 -11.41 5.67 10.14
N GLU A 53 -11.14 6.07 11.37
CA GLU A 53 -11.69 7.30 11.96
C GLU A 53 -11.30 8.53 11.13
N ILE A 54 -10.01 8.63 10.76
CA ILE A 54 -9.52 9.72 9.93
C ILE A 54 -10.17 9.71 8.55
N GLN A 55 -10.24 8.55 7.87
CA GLN A 55 -10.88 8.44 6.56
C GLN A 55 -12.37 8.80 6.59
N MET A 56 -13.09 8.39 7.64
CA MET A 56 -14.49 8.78 7.80
C MET A 56 -14.63 10.30 7.98
N ALA A 57 -13.73 10.92 8.74
CA ALA A 57 -13.74 12.37 8.97
C ALA A 57 -13.32 13.20 7.75
N THR A 58 -12.42 12.70 6.90
CA THR A 58 -11.85 13.48 5.78
C THR A 58 -12.40 13.09 4.41
N ILE A 59 -12.63 11.80 4.16
CA ILE A 59 -13.07 11.25 2.86
C ILE A 59 -14.57 10.91 2.90
N GLY A 60 -15.17 10.75 4.08
CA GLY A 60 -16.58 10.35 4.25
C GLY A 60 -16.85 8.87 3.99
N ARG A 61 -15.81 8.08 3.67
CA ARG A 61 -15.89 6.63 3.51
C ARG A 61 -14.60 5.96 3.92
N THR A 62 -14.68 4.70 4.33
CA THR A 62 -13.51 3.88 4.60
C THR A 62 -13.04 3.17 3.34
N ILE A 63 -11.78 3.38 2.96
CA ILE A 63 -11.12 2.63 1.88
C ILE A 63 -10.32 1.48 2.51
N ALA A 64 -10.49 0.28 1.96
CA ALA A 64 -9.79 -0.91 2.46
C ALA A 64 -8.36 -0.98 1.90
N ILE A 65 -7.39 -1.26 2.77
CA ILE A 65 -6.00 -1.54 2.38
C ILE A 65 -5.93 -2.97 1.82
N LEU A 66 -5.65 -3.09 0.52
CA LEU A 66 -5.51 -4.38 -0.15
C LEU A 66 -4.10 -4.94 0.03
N ARG A 67 -3.99 -6.27 0.21
CA ARG A 67 -2.71 -6.96 0.08
C ARG A 67 -2.50 -7.35 -1.38
N ALA A 68 -1.36 -6.97 -1.93
CA ALA A 68 -0.92 -7.50 -3.21
C ALA A 68 -0.61 -9.00 -3.10
N VAL A 69 -1.13 -9.77 -4.04
CA VAL A 69 -0.83 -11.20 -4.21
C VAL A 69 0.30 -11.31 -5.23
N LEU A 70 1.43 -11.87 -4.78
CA LEU A 70 2.70 -11.97 -5.51
C LEU A 70 2.55 -12.47 -6.96
N THR A 71 1.60 -13.37 -7.22
CA THR A 71 1.43 -14.01 -8.54
C THR A 71 0.53 -13.23 -9.50
N ARG A 72 -0.01 -12.08 -9.10
CA ARG A 72 -0.96 -11.29 -9.90
C ARG A 72 -0.65 -9.80 -9.83
N TRP A 73 0.07 -9.28 -10.83
CA TRP A 73 0.40 -7.84 -10.98
C TRP A 73 -0.83 -6.93 -10.91
N LEU A 74 -2.02 -7.37 -11.37
CA LEU A 74 -3.23 -6.56 -11.25
C LEU A 74 -3.58 -6.29 -9.79
N SER A 75 -3.29 -7.23 -8.90
CA SER A 75 -3.47 -7.04 -7.47
C SER A 75 -2.44 -6.05 -6.88
N HIS A 76 -1.20 -6.04 -7.39
CA HIS A 76 -0.20 -5.03 -7.03
C HIS A 76 -0.66 -3.65 -7.47
N TYR A 77 -1.05 -3.51 -8.74
CA TYR A 77 -1.59 -2.26 -9.29
C TYR A 77 -2.79 -1.75 -8.48
N LEU A 78 -3.78 -2.59 -8.20
CA LEU A 78 -4.94 -2.21 -7.39
C LEU A 78 -4.56 -1.85 -5.96
N ALA A 79 -3.62 -2.59 -5.34
CA ALA A 79 -3.14 -2.27 -3.99
C ALA A 79 -2.46 -0.90 -3.93
N TYR A 80 -1.60 -0.59 -4.90
CA TYR A 80 -0.90 0.69 -4.96
C TYR A 80 -1.84 1.85 -5.28
N ARG A 81 -2.82 1.65 -6.16
CA ARG A 81 -3.87 2.65 -6.40
C ARG A 81 -4.67 2.96 -5.15
N ARG A 82 -5.07 1.93 -4.39
CA ARG A 82 -5.74 2.15 -3.10
C ARG A 82 -4.83 2.85 -2.10
N LEU A 83 -3.54 2.53 -2.08
CA LEU A 83 -2.57 3.18 -1.20
C LEU A 83 -2.44 4.68 -1.52
N LEU A 84 -2.46 5.07 -2.80
CA LEU A 84 -2.49 6.46 -3.24
C LEU A 84 -3.79 7.17 -2.84
N GLU A 85 -4.95 6.51 -2.97
CA GLU A 85 -6.23 7.08 -2.53
C GLU A 85 -6.25 7.37 -1.01
N VAL A 86 -5.56 6.55 -0.22
CA VAL A 86 -5.54 6.65 1.25
C VAL A 86 -4.42 7.58 1.74
N ARG A 87 -3.50 7.99 0.86
CA ARG A 87 -2.33 8.83 1.19
C ARG A 87 -2.67 10.05 2.06
N PRO A 88 -3.67 10.89 1.76
CA PRO A 88 -3.95 12.07 2.58
C PRO A 88 -4.34 11.71 4.02
N ALA A 89 -5.06 10.59 4.19
CA ALA A 89 -5.42 10.08 5.51
C ALA A 89 -4.21 9.49 6.26
N LEU A 90 -3.26 8.87 5.56
CA LEU A 90 -2.00 8.38 6.14
C LEU A 90 -1.12 9.54 6.60
N GLU A 91 -0.95 10.57 5.77
CA GLU A 91 -0.17 11.76 6.13
C GLU A 91 -0.76 12.42 7.39
N LEU A 92 -2.08 12.60 7.44
CA LEU A 92 -2.76 13.16 8.61
C LEU A 92 -2.66 12.27 9.86
N LEU A 93 -2.72 10.94 9.70
CA LEU A 93 -2.50 9.98 10.79
C LEU A 93 -1.13 10.18 11.42
N ILE A 94 -0.09 10.30 10.60
CA ILE A 94 1.28 10.52 11.09
C ILE A 94 1.36 11.89 11.78
N THR A 95 0.86 12.96 11.17
CA THR A 95 0.86 14.29 11.79
C THR A 95 0.20 14.32 13.17
N LYS A 96 -0.91 13.57 13.36
CA LYS A 96 -1.67 13.57 14.62
C LYS A 96 -1.13 12.59 15.67
N HIS A 97 -0.54 11.47 15.26
CA HIS A 97 -0.30 10.34 16.16
C HIS A 97 1.13 9.79 16.14
N GLU A 98 2.08 10.43 15.43
CA GLU A 98 3.47 9.96 15.30
C GLU A 98 4.11 9.54 16.63
N PHE A 99 4.06 10.41 17.65
CA PHE A 99 4.61 10.10 18.98
C PHE A 99 3.98 8.85 19.61
N THR A 100 2.65 8.75 19.57
CA THR A 100 1.92 7.61 20.14
C THR A 100 2.17 6.31 19.37
N LEU A 101 2.39 6.39 18.06
CA LEU A 101 2.70 5.25 17.21
C LEU A 101 4.12 4.72 17.47
N LEU A 102 5.10 5.62 17.66
CA LEU A 102 6.48 5.27 17.99
C LEU A 102 6.63 4.69 19.40
N ALA A 103 5.86 5.20 20.36
CA ALA A 103 5.81 4.66 21.72
C ALA A 103 5.11 3.29 21.83
N SER A 104 4.52 2.77 20.74
CA SER A 104 3.70 1.57 20.77
C SER A 104 4.48 0.29 20.41
N GLY A 105 4.63 -0.59 21.41
CA GLY A 105 5.05 -1.98 21.24
C GLY A 105 6.51 -2.23 21.63
N ASN A 106 7.04 -3.38 21.21
CA ASN A 106 8.43 -3.76 21.45
C ASN A 106 9.39 -3.07 20.45
N ARG A 107 10.70 -3.16 20.70
CA ARG A 107 11.74 -2.52 19.87
C ARG A 107 11.64 -2.84 18.38
N ILE A 108 11.24 -4.07 18.02
CA ILE A 108 11.06 -4.49 16.63
C ILE A 108 9.85 -3.79 16.00
N ALA A 109 8.73 -3.74 16.72
CA ALA A 109 7.53 -3.07 16.28
C ALA A 109 7.73 -1.55 16.13
N CYS A 110 8.53 -0.94 17.02
CA CYS A 110 8.91 0.47 16.95
C CYS A 110 9.72 0.76 15.67
N ARG A 111 10.76 -0.04 15.38
CA ARG A 111 11.52 0.08 14.12
C ARG A 111 10.65 -0.02 12.87
N LYS A 112 9.73 -1.01 12.82
CA LYS A 112 8.81 -1.14 11.68
C LYS A 112 7.89 0.08 11.53
N THR A 113 7.46 0.68 12.64
CA THR A 113 6.69 1.92 12.62
C THR A 113 7.52 3.10 12.13
N GLU A 114 8.76 3.22 12.57
CA GLU A 114 9.68 4.25 12.10
C GLU A 114 9.90 4.15 10.59
N THR A 115 10.19 2.95 10.08
CA THR A 115 10.30 2.71 8.63
C THR A 115 9.02 3.10 7.89
N ALA A 116 7.85 2.71 8.40
CA ALA A 116 6.57 3.07 7.78
C ALA A 116 6.34 4.60 7.76
N ILE A 117 6.67 5.30 8.84
CA ILE A 117 6.57 6.76 8.94
C ILE A 117 7.50 7.43 7.92
N VAL A 118 8.75 6.97 7.82
CA VAL A 118 9.72 7.47 6.84
C VAL A 118 9.20 7.27 5.42
N THR A 119 8.66 6.08 5.11
CA THR A 119 8.06 5.80 3.80
C THR A 119 6.86 6.71 3.50
N ILE A 120 5.96 6.93 4.47
CA ILE A 120 4.80 7.83 4.29
C ILE A 120 5.25 9.29 4.08
N LYS A 121 6.33 9.73 4.72
CA LYS A 121 6.88 11.10 4.54
C LYS A 121 7.71 11.26 3.26
N ASN A 122 8.05 10.17 2.57
CA ASN A 122 8.91 10.21 1.39
C ASN A 122 8.12 10.60 0.12
N ALA A 123 8.33 11.82 -0.37
CA ALA A 123 7.67 12.30 -1.59
C ALA A 123 8.07 11.52 -2.86
N THR A 124 9.33 11.09 -2.96
CA THR A 124 9.84 10.30 -4.10
C THR A 124 9.14 8.96 -4.19
N PHE A 125 8.88 8.31 -3.05
CA PHE A 125 8.11 7.07 -2.99
C PHE A 125 6.71 7.25 -3.60
N TRP A 126 5.98 8.29 -3.18
CA TRP A 126 4.64 8.55 -3.71
C TRP A 126 4.64 8.92 -5.19
N HIS A 127 5.65 9.66 -5.64
CA HIS A 127 5.80 10.00 -7.05
C HIS A 127 6.10 8.77 -7.91
N ALA A 128 6.92 7.84 -7.41
CA ALA A 128 7.19 6.56 -8.08
C ALA A 128 5.93 5.68 -8.19
N MET A 129 5.07 5.68 -7.17
CA MET A 129 3.82 4.90 -7.17
C MET A 129 2.72 5.46 -8.06
N ALA A 130 2.77 6.75 -8.38
CA ALA A 130 1.77 7.41 -9.23
C ALA A 130 2.06 7.32 -10.74
N ARG A 131 3.21 6.76 -11.13
CA ARG A 131 3.63 6.55 -12.53
C ARG A 131 3.09 5.23 -13.07
#